data_AF-A0A1T3BHQ4-F1
#
_entry.id   AF-A0A1T3BHQ4-F1
#
_cell.length_a   1.000
_cell.length_b   1.000
_cell.length_c   1.000
_cell.angle_alpha   90.00
_cell.angle_beta   90.00
_cell.angle_gamma   90.00
#
_symmetry.space_group_name_H-M   'P 1'
#
loop_
_entity.id
_entity.type
_entity.pdbx_description
1 polymer ?
#
loop_
_entity_poly.entity_id
_entity_poly.type
_entity_poly.pdbx_seq_one_letter_code
_entity_poly.pdbx_strand_id
1 'polypeptide(L)'
;MKKKLPKSYMTDEQREELRAGGLSQNSIYIAESEAADKANDGQTAWEWLAMTELPAHSLLFLRHEHGPQFIRDMGFSTKNADAEYGPDWLDKGVTIGGHHF
;
A
#
# COMPACT_ATOMS: atom_id res chain seq x y z
N MET A 1 4.25 3.58 -16.79
CA MET A 1 2.87 4.01 -17.10
C MET A 1 2.36 4.81 -15.92
N LYS A 2 1.71 5.97 -16.13
CA LYS A 2 1.04 6.67 -15.02
C LYS A 2 -0.16 5.83 -14.60
N LYS A 3 -0.17 5.29 -13.37
CA LYS A 3 -1.38 4.64 -12.84
C LYS A 3 -2.51 5.68 -12.83
N LYS A 4 -3.68 5.29 -13.32
CA LYS A 4 -4.89 6.12 -13.18
C LYS A 4 -5.19 6.24 -11.68
N LEU A 5 -5.55 7.44 -11.23
CA LEU A 5 -5.96 7.63 -9.83
C LEU A 5 -7.25 6.84 -9.56
N PRO A 6 -7.34 6.12 -8.42
CA PRO A 6 -8.56 5.48 -7.96
C PRO A 6 -9.69 6.49 -7.72
N LYS A 7 -10.89 6.00 -7.41
CA LYS A 7 -11.99 6.86 -6.98
C LYS A 7 -11.58 7.62 -5.71
N SER A 8 -11.61 8.95 -5.77
CA SER A 8 -11.31 9.79 -4.62
C SER A 8 -12.53 9.87 -3.71
N TYR A 9 -12.33 9.66 -2.42
CA TYR A 9 -13.34 9.82 -1.38
C TYR A 9 -13.12 11.10 -0.57
N MET A 10 -11.97 11.75 -0.74
CA MET A 10 -11.68 13.07 -0.22
C MET A 10 -11.96 14.16 -1.26
N THR A 11 -12.38 15.34 -0.81
CA THR A 11 -12.47 16.51 -1.71
C THR A 11 -11.07 17.06 -2.02
N ASP A 12 -10.97 17.87 -3.08
CA ASP A 12 -9.72 18.56 -3.41
C ASP A 12 -9.27 19.48 -2.27
N GLU A 13 -10.21 20.14 -1.58
CA GLU A 13 -9.92 21.01 -0.44
C GLU A 13 -9.33 20.22 0.74
N GLN A 14 -9.89 19.05 1.06
CA GLN A 14 -9.37 18.20 2.14
C GLN A 14 -7.94 17.72 1.82
N ARG A 15 -7.69 17.34 0.56
CA ARG A 15 -6.34 16.94 0.13
C ARG A 15 -5.36 18.11 0.21
N GLU A 16 -5.79 19.32 -0.13
CA GLU A 16 -4.94 20.50 -0.08
C GLU A 16 -4.66 20.95 1.35
N GLU A 17 -5.64 20.84 2.25
CA GLU A 17 -5.44 21.10 3.68
C GLU A 17 -4.36 20.17 4.27
N LEU A 18 -4.39 18.87 3.92
CA LEU A 18 -3.36 17.93 4.34
C LEU A 18 -1.97 18.28 3.77
N ARG A 19 -1.89 18.69 2.48
CA ARG A 19 -0.63 19.15 1.89
C ARG A 19 -0.10 20.40 2.58
N ALA A 20 -0.95 21.38 2.82
CA ALA A 20 -0.60 22.61 3.52
C ALA A 20 -0.17 22.34 4.96
N GLY A 21 -0.74 21.32 5.59
CA GLY A 21 -0.33 20.78 6.89
C GLY A 21 1.00 20.00 6.89
N GLY A 22 1.65 19.86 5.74
CA GLY A 22 2.97 19.23 5.60
C GLY A 22 2.93 17.71 5.40
N LEU A 23 1.76 17.11 5.12
CA LEU A 23 1.69 15.69 4.83
C LEU A 23 2.32 15.37 3.46
N SER A 24 3.07 14.27 3.43
CA SER A 24 3.63 13.75 2.19
C SER A 24 2.54 13.22 1.25
N GLN A 25 2.85 13.11 -0.04
CA GLN A 25 1.94 12.48 -1.00
C GLN A 25 1.60 11.03 -0.62
N ASN A 26 2.54 10.31 -0.01
CA ASN A 26 2.32 8.94 0.49
C ASN A 26 1.26 8.93 1.61
N SER A 27 1.38 9.87 2.55
CA SER A 27 0.43 10.04 3.65
C SER A 27 -0.97 10.43 3.15
N ILE A 28 -1.06 11.21 2.08
CA ILE A 28 -2.34 11.58 1.45
C ILE A 28 -3.00 10.37 0.78
N TYR A 29 -2.24 9.49 0.12
CA TYR A 29 -2.79 8.24 -0.41
C TYR A 29 -3.28 7.30 0.70
N ILE A 30 -2.60 7.26 1.85
CA ILE A 30 -3.08 6.53 3.02
C ILE A 30 -4.40 7.14 3.53
N ALA A 31 -4.52 8.47 3.58
CA ALA A 31 -5.75 9.14 3.97
C ALA A 31 -6.92 8.86 3.00
N GLU A 32 -6.67 8.83 1.69
CA GLU A 32 -7.67 8.43 0.69
C GLU A 32 -8.07 6.95 0.84
N SER A 33 -7.11 6.07 1.14
CA SER A 33 -7.39 4.66 1.47
C SER A 33 -8.31 4.55 2.69
N GLU A 34 -8.04 5.29 3.75
CA GLU A 34 -8.87 5.30 4.97
C GLU A 34 -10.27 5.89 4.71
N ALA A 35 -10.36 6.94 3.88
CA ALA A 35 -11.64 7.52 3.48
C ALA A 35 -12.51 6.54 2.68
N ALA A 36 -11.90 5.78 1.76
CA ALA A 36 -12.58 4.74 1.00
C ALA A 36 -13.07 3.59 1.91
N ASP A 37 -12.25 3.16 2.87
CA ASP A 37 -12.61 2.13 3.85
C ASP A 37 -13.78 2.58 4.74
N LYS A 38 -13.76 3.83 5.23
CA LYS A 38 -14.88 4.44 5.97
C LYS A 38 -16.17 4.53 5.15
N ALA A 39 -16.06 4.62 3.83
CA ALA A 39 -17.19 4.56 2.91
C ALA A 39 -17.60 3.13 2.53
N ASN A 40 -17.00 2.11 3.18
CA ASN A 40 -17.21 0.70 2.94
C ASN A 40 -16.87 0.26 1.50
N ASP A 41 -15.89 0.94 0.89
CA ASP A 41 -15.32 0.62 -0.43
C ASP A 41 -13.90 0.10 -0.27
N GLY A 42 -13.79 -1.16 0.20
CA GLY A 42 -12.52 -1.81 0.45
C GLY A 42 -11.66 -1.98 -0.81
N GLN A 43 -12.27 -2.11 -1.99
CA GLN A 43 -11.51 -2.20 -3.24
C GLN A 43 -10.76 -0.90 -3.52
N THR A 44 -11.46 0.24 -3.44
CA THR A 44 -10.82 1.55 -3.62
C THR A 44 -9.80 1.84 -2.51
N ALA A 45 -10.04 1.36 -1.28
CA ALA A 45 -9.07 1.45 -0.20
C ALA A 45 -7.75 0.76 -0.59
N TRP A 46 -7.82 -0.49 -1.05
CA TRP A 46 -6.63 -1.20 -1.52
C TRP A 46 -5.95 -0.55 -2.72
N GLU A 47 -6.72 0.00 -3.66
CA GLU A 47 -6.18 0.70 -4.83
C GLU A 47 -5.38 1.94 -4.41
N TRP A 48 -5.87 2.72 -3.46
CA TRP A 48 -5.13 3.85 -2.89
C TRP A 48 -3.90 3.39 -2.12
N LEU A 49 -4.01 2.36 -1.29
CA LEU A 49 -2.88 1.81 -0.56
C LEU A 49 -1.78 1.30 -1.52
N ALA A 50 -2.14 0.69 -2.65
CA ALA A 50 -1.20 0.22 -3.66
C ALA A 50 -0.49 1.34 -4.44
N MET A 51 -0.90 2.60 -4.27
CA MET A 51 -0.16 3.77 -4.75
C MET A 51 0.93 4.23 -3.78
N THR A 52 0.95 3.70 -2.56
CA THR A 52 1.91 4.09 -1.54
C THR A 52 3.24 3.35 -1.66
N GLU A 53 4.33 3.97 -1.22
CA GLU A 53 5.57 3.29 -0.90
C GLU A 53 5.48 2.74 0.52
N LEU A 54 5.08 1.48 0.64
CA LEU A 54 4.96 0.79 1.92
C LEU A 54 6.34 0.35 2.46
N PRO A 55 6.53 0.36 3.79
CA PRO A 55 7.66 -0.30 4.44
C PRO A 55 7.70 -1.80 4.13
N ALA A 56 8.90 -2.40 4.16
CA ALA A 56 9.09 -3.83 3.91
C ALA A 56 8.23 -4.71 4.82
N HIS A 57 8.19 -4.42 6.12
CA HIS A 57 7.40 -5.18 7.09
C HIS A 57 5.89 -5.12 6.81
N SER A 58 5.37 -4.01 6.30
CA SER A 58 3.96 -3.89 5.90
C SER A 58 3.67 -4.74 4.67
N LEU A 59 4.58 -4.77 3.69
CA LEU A 59 4.48 -5.65 2.52
C LEU A 59 4.56 -7.12 2.91
N LEU A 60 5.41 -7.47 3.88
CA LEU A 60 5.51 -8.82 4.41
C LEU A 60 4.21 -9.26 5.08
N PHE A 61 3.63 -8.39 5.90
CA PHE A 61 2.32 -8.64 6.50
C PHE A 61 1.22 -8.84 5.44
N LEU A 62 1.13 -7.96 4.43
CA LEU A 62 0.15 -8.10 3.36
C LEU A 62 0.32 -9.38 2.55
N ARG A 63 1.57 -9.79 2.27
CA ARG A 63 1.86 -11.07 1.61
C ARG A 63 1.40 -12.25 2.47
N HIS A 64 1.64 -12.20 3.77
CA HIS A 64 1.26 -13.28 4.68
C HIS A 64 -0.27 -13.47 4.72
N GLU A 65 -1.01 -12.38 4.84
CA GLU A 65 -2.48 -12.40 4.97
C GLU A 65 -3.21 -12.69 3.66
N HIS A 66 -2.72 -12.14 2.54
CA HIS A 66 -3.44 -12.18 1.25
C HIS A 66 -2.74 -13.00 0.16
N GLY A 67 -1.53 -13.47 0.44
CA GLY A 67 -0.70 -14.20 -0.51
C GLY A 67 0.04 -13.29 -1.50
N PRO A 68 1.02 -13.85 -2.22
CA PRO A 68 1.86 -13.08 -3.14
C PRO A 68 1.13 -12.60 -4.39
N GLN A 69 0.08 -13.30 -4.83
CA GLN A 69 -0.69 -12.90 -6.01
C GLN A 69 -1.45 -11.59 -5.77
N PHE A 70 -1.97 -11.37 -4.57
CA PHE A 70 -2.63 -10.12 -4.20
C PHE A 70 -1.72 -8.90 -4.36
N ILE A 71 -0.47 -9.00 -3.88
CA ILE A 71 0.55 -7.95 -4.03
C ILE A 71 0.75 -7.58 -5.51
N ARG A 72 0.79 -8.60 -6.38
CA ARG A 72 0.98 -8.42 -7.84
C ARG A 72 -0.25 -7.83 -8.51
N ASP A 73 -1.43 -8.35 -8.21
CA ASP A 73 -2.70 -7.94 -8.83
C ASP A 73 -3.03 -6.49 -8.50
N MET A 74 -2.81 -6.09 -7.24
CA MET A 74 -2.96 -4.69 -6.81
C MET A 74 -1.81 -3.80 -7.30
N GLY A 75 -0.68 -4.41 -7.66
CA GLY A 75 0.50 -3.71 -8.17
C GLY A 75 1.23 -2.89 -7.10
N PHE A 76 1.32 -3.40 -5.87
CA PHE A 76 2.13 -2.77 -4.82
C PHE A 76 3.60 -2.67 -5.25
N SER A 77 4.26 -1.57 -4.89
CA SER A 77 5.70 -1.44 -5.10
C SER A 77 6.45 -2.33 -4.11
N THR A 78 7.19 -3.32 -4.60
CA THR A 78 7.95 -4.27 -3.77
C THR A 78 9.35 -3.78 -3.42
N LYS A 79 9.79 -2.64 -3.96
CA LYS A 79 11.16 -2.11 -3.86
C LYS A 79 11.77 -2.19 -2.45
N ASN A 80 11.01 -1.80 -1.42
CA ASN A 80 11.50 -1.79 -0.05
C ASN A 80 11.67 -3.21 0.51
N ALA A 81 10.72 -4.10 0.23
CA ALA A 81 10.81 -5.51 0.63
C ALA A 81 11.88 -6.28 -0.17
N ASP A 82 12.04 -5.98 -1.46
CA ASP A 82 13.10 -6.57 -2.28
C ASP A 82 14.50 -6.20 -1.76
N ALA A 83 14.65 -4.98 -1.25
CA ALA A 83 15.90 -4.50 -0.66
C ALA A 83 16.19 -5.13 0.72
N GLU A 84 15.16 -5.41 1.53
CA GLU A 84 15.31 -5.92 2.89
C GLU A 84 15.36 -7.46 2.95
N TYR A 85 14.48 -8.13 2.21
CA TYR A 85 14.27 -9.59 2.26
C TYR A 85 14.82 -10.33 1.03
N GLY A 86 15.27 -9.59 0.01
CA GLY A 86 15.72 -10.13 -1.27
C GLY A 86 14.59 -10.21 -2.30
N PRO A 87 14.91 -10.16 -3.60
CA PRO A 87 13.93 -10.02 -4.69
C PRO A 87 13.01 -11.25 -4.87
N ASP A 88 13.33 -12.37 -4.23
CA ASP A 88 12.56 -13.61 -4.25
C ASP A 88 11.64 -13.79 -3.03
N TRP A 89 11.61 -12.82 -2.10
CA TRP A 89 10.76 -12.85 -0.89
C TRP A 89 9.29 -13.11 -1.22
N LEU A 90 8.81 -12.56 -2.33
CA LEU A 90 7.43 -12.70 -2.74
C LEU A 90 7.08 -14.17 -3.06
N ASP A 91 7.99 -14.92 -3.66
CA ASP A 91 7.75 -16.31 -4.02
C ASP A 91 8.14 -17.29 -2.89
N LYS A 92 9.26 -17.04 -2.22
CA LYS A 92 9.83 -17.97 -1.23
C LYS A 92 9.38 -17.74 0.20
N GLY A 93 8.79 -16.57 0.47
CA GLY A 93 8.50 -16.14 1.83
C GLY A 93 9.75 -15.74 2.59
N VAL A 94 9.57 -15.30 3.83
CA VAL A 94 10.64 -14.79 4.68
C VAL A 94 10.58 -15.49 6.03
N THR A 95 11.72 -15.97 6.52
CA THR A 95 11.79 -16.55 7.87
C THR A 95 12.49 -15.59 8.82
N ILE A 96 11.77 -15.14 9.85
CA ILE A 96 12.28 -14.22 10.88
C ILE A 96 12.10 -14.87 12.25
N GLY A 97 13.19 -15.07 12.99
CA GLY A 97 13.14 -15.64 14.34
C GLY A 97 12.53 -17.06 14.41
N GLY A 98 12.58 -17.83 13.32
CA GLY A 98 11.98 -19.17 13.23
C GLY A 98 10.51 -19.19 12.77
N HIS A 99 9.89 -18.02 12.56
CA HIS A 99 8.54 -17.89 12.00
C HIS A 99 8.61 -17.63 10.49
N HIS A 100 7.81 -18.35 9.72
CA HIS A 100 7.74 -18.21 8.26
C HIS A 100 6.55 -17.35 7.86
N PHE A 101 6.82 -16.32 7.06
CA PHE A 101 5.88 -15.33 6.55
C PHE A 101 5.73 -15.43 5.04
#